data_AF-A0A6G1YQW6-F1
#
_entry.id   AF-A0A6G1YQW6-F1
#
_cell.length_a   1.000
_cell.length_b   1.000
_cell.length_c   1.000
_cell.angle_alpha   90.00
_cell.angle_beta   90.00
_cell.angle_gamma   90.00
#
_symmetry.space_group_name_H-M   'P 1'
#
loop_
_entity.id
_entity.type
_entity.pdbx_description
1 polymer ?
#
loop_
_entity_poly.entity_id
_entity_poly.type
_entity_poly.pdbx_seq_one_letter_code
_entity_poly.pdbx_strand_id
1 'polypeptide(L)'
;MEKNKEDFLTKEIESWKGFEYALREENRILFHEMLNECRKYGDAAIAKGDNYSTESLFMALILQQQKMINQLINKLSRSQSV
;
A
#
# COMPACT_ATOMS: atom_id res chain seq x y z
N MET A 1 -1.15 1.73 -28.53
CA MET A 1 0.19 2.05 -27.99
C MET A 1 0.17 1.72 -26.52
N GLU A 2 0.62 0.51 -26.21
CA GLU A 2 0.78 0.01 -24.85
C GLU A 2 2.00 0.72 -24.27
N LYS A 3 1.78 1.88 -23.63
CA LYS A 3 2.85 2.51 -22.85
C LYS A 3 3.20 1.52 -21.76
N ASN A 4 4.48 1.15 -21.69
CA ASN A 4 5.17 0.72 -20.48
C ASN A 4 4.87 1.75 -19.38
N LYS A 5 3.70 1.64 -18.76
CA LYS A 5 3.37 2.30 -17.51
C LYS A 5 4.13 1.50 -16.46
N GLU A 6 5.40 1.81 -16.29
CA GLU A 6 5.95 1.71 -14.94
C GLU A 6 4.94 2.40 -14.05
N ASP A 7 4.24 1.58 -13.27
CA ASP A 7 3.08 1.96 -12.52
C ASP A 7 3.42 3.22 -11.72
N PHE A 8 2.62 4.26 -11.88
CA PHE A 8 2.84 5.56 -11.28
C PHE A 8 3.13 5.44 -9.77
N LEU A 9 2.39 4.54 -9.13
CA LEU A 9 2.57 4.19 -7.73
C LEU A 9 3.83 3.38 -7.46
N THR A 10 4.28 2.58 -8.43
CA THR A 10 5.56 1.87 -8.38
C THR A 10 6.74 2.84 -8.30
N LYS A 11 6.75 3.94 -9.06
CA LYS A 11 7.83 4.95 -8.97
C LYS A 11 7.88 5.62 -7.61
N GLU A 12 6.71 5.96 -7.06
CA GLU A 12 6.61 6.50 -5.71
C GLU A 12 7.13 5.49 -4.69
N ILE A 13 6.68 4.24 -4.72
CA ILE A 13 7.17 3.18 -3.81
C ILE A 13 8.70 3.07 -3.87
N GLU A 14 9.29 3.16 -5.07
CA GLU A 14 10.74 3.12 -5.22
C GLU A 14 11.47 4.33 -4.62
N SER A 15 10.86 5.52 -4.60
CA SER A 15 11.46 6.69 -3.94
C SER A 15 11.54 6.53 -2.41
N TRP A 16 10.73 5.64 -1.82
CA TRP A 16 10.77 5.33 -0.39
C TRP A 16 11.87 4.32 0.00
N LYS A 17 12.64 3.75 -0.94
CA LYS A 17 13.73 2.79 -0.64
C LYS A 17 14.79 3.35 0.31
N GLY A 18 15.06 4.66 0.26
CA GLY A 18 16.01 5.31 1.18
C GLY A 18 15.51 5.31 2.63
N PHE A 19 14.21 5.48 2.83
CA PHE A 19 13.57 5.37 4.14
C PHE A 19 13.61 3.91 4.64
N GLU A 20 13.23 2.97 3.77
CA GLU A 20 13.29 1.52 4.04
C GLU A 20 14.68 1.10 4.53
N TYR A 21 15.75 1.55 3.86
CA TYR A 21 17.13 1.20 4.21
C TYR A 21 17.56 1.70 5.60
N ALA A 22 16.99 2.81 6.08
CA ALA A 22 17.30 3.38 7.39
C ALA A 22 16.61 2.63 8.55
N LEU A 23 15.66 1.73 8.26
CA LEU A 23 14.96 0.94 9.26
C LEU A 23 15.79 -0.25 9.76
N ARG A 24 15.53 -0.68 11.00
CA ARG A 24 15.97 -2.00 11.50
C ARG A 24 15.37 -3.10 10.64
N GLU A 25 16.06 -4.24 10.56
CA GLU A 25 15.71 -5.35 9.66
C GLU A 25 14.23 -5.77 9.74
N GLU A 26 13.70 -5.97 10.95
CA GLU A 26 12.29 -6.34 11.18
C GLU A 26 11.31 -5.30 10.60
N ASN A 27 11.59 -4.02 10.82
CA ASN A 27 10.75 -2.91 10.35
C ASN A 27 10.92 -2.70 8.84
N ARG A 28 12.12 -2.94 8.32
CA ARG A 28 12.42 -2.86 6.89
C ARG A 28 11.60 -3.87 6.10
N ILE A 29 11.60 -5.13 6.55
CA ILE A 29 10.83 -6.22 5.91
C ILE A 29 9.34 -5.87 5.93
N LEU A 30 8.81 -5.48 7.10
CA LEU A 30 7.41 -5.11 7.24
C LEU A 30 7.03 -3.91 6.36
N PHE A 31 7.88 -2.89 6.32
CA PHE A 31 7.66 -1.70 5.51
C PHE A 31 7.66 -2.02 4.00
N HIS A 32 8.57 -2.88 3.56
CA HIS A 32 8.64 -3.36 2.18
C HIS A 32 7.37 -4.11 1.76
N GLU A 33 6.90 -5.04 2.59
CA GLU A 33 5.66 -5.79 2.37
C GLU A 33 4.46 -4.84 2.30
N MET A 34 4.35 -3.91 3.25
CA MET A 34 3.30 -2.90 3.32
C MET A 34 3.23 -2.05 2.04
N LEU A 35 4.36 -1.59 1.51
CA LEU A 35 4.41 -0.81 0.26
C LEU A 35 4.07 -1.68 -0.96
N ASN A 36 4.57 -2.92 -1.03
CA ASN A 36 4.29 -3.81 -2.15
C ASN A 36 2.81 -4.18 -2.26
N GLU A 37 2.11 -4.35 -1.14
CA GLU A 37 0.66 -4.59 -1.15
C GLU A 37 -0.13 -3.43 -1.77
N CYS A 38 0.43 -2.22 -1.80
CA CYS A 38 -0.24 -1.05 -2.34
C CYS A 38 -0.17 -0.96 -3.87
N ARG A 39 0.76 -1.66 -4.53
CA ARG A 39 0.90 -1.65 -6.01
C ARG A 39 -0.38 -1.98 -6.75
N LYS A 40 -1.24 -2.82 -6.17
CA LYS A 40 -2.56 -3.17 -6.74
C LYS A 40 -3.53 -1.99 -6.88
N TYR A 41 -3.22 -0.85 -6.28
CA TYR A 41 -4.02 0.39 -6.38
C TYR A 41 -3.49 1.36 -7.44
N GLY A 42 -2.54 0.95 -8.28
CA GLY A 42 -1.95 1.78 -9.34
C GLY A 42 -2.98 2.46 -10.24
N ASP A 43 -4.02 1.75 -10.69
CA ASP A 43 -5.08 2.33 -11.53
C ASP A 43 -5.88 3.43 -10.80
N ALA A 44 -6.14 3.25 -9.50
CA ALA A 44 -6.82 4.26 -8.68
C ALA A 44 -5.94 5.49 -8.48
N ALA A 45 -4.62 5.30 -8.31
CA ALA A 45 -3.65 6.38 -8.23
C ALA A 45 -3.58 7.18 -9.54
N ILE A 46 -3.54 6.49 -10.70
CA ILE A 46 -3.57 7.13 -12.02
C ILE A 46 -4.87 7.95 -12.21
N ALA A 47 -6.02 7.43 -11.77
CA ALA A 47 -7.29 8.14 -11.86
C ALA A 47 -7.33 9.41 -11.01
N LYS A 48 -6.61 9.44 -9.88
CA LYS A 48 -6.49 10.63 -9.02
C LYS A 48 -5.62 11.72 -9.67
N GLY A 49 -4.62 11.33 -10.45
CA GLY A 49 -3.78 12.20 -11.26
C GLY A 49 -2.31 12.21 -10.83
N ASP A 50 -1.44 12.34 -11.82
CA ASP A 50 0.01 12.12 -11.69
C ASP A 50 0.75 13.08 -10.74
N ASN A 51 0.13 14.19 -10.32
CA ASN A 51 0.74 15.12 -9.36
C ASN A 51 0.51 14.73 -7.88
N TYR A 52 -0.19 13.62 -7.63
CA TYR A 52 -0.63 13.21 -6.29
C TYR A 52 -0.16 11.79 -5.93
N SER A 53 1.09 11.44 -6.29
CA SER A 53 1.64 10.08 -6.10
C SER A 53 1.71 9.70 -4.63
N THR A 54 2.27 10.58 -3.82
CA THR A 54 2.43 10.40 -2.38
C THR A 54 1.07 10.29 -1.68
N GLU A 55 0.11 11.18 -2.00
CA GLU A 55 -1.24 11.11 -1.44
C GLU A 55 -1.96 9.83 -1.86
N SER A 56 -1.78 9.39 -3.10
CA SER A 56 -2.34 8.13 -3.60
C SER A 56 -1.76 6.93 -2.87
N LEU A 57 -0.45 6.93 -2.59
CA LEU A 57 0.20 5.91 -1.78
C LEU A 57 -0.34 5.89 -0.34
N PHE A 58 -0.49 7.04 0.30
CA PHE A 58 -1.06 7.12 1.64
C PHE A 58 -2.51 6.64 1.68
N MET A 59 -3.34 7.01 0.70
CA MET A 59 -4.71 6.52 0.61
C MET A 59 -4.77 5.01 0.38
N ALA A 60 -3.88 4.46 -0.44
CA ALA A 60 -3.77 3.02 -0.66
C ALA A 60 -3.40 2.27 0.64
N LEU A 61 -2.43 2.81 1.40
CA LEU A 61 -2.02 2.27 2.70
C LEU A 61 -3.17 2.30 3.71
N ILE A 62 -3.82 3.44 3.89
CA ILE A 62 -4.95 3.60 4.82
C ILE A 62 -6.10 2.64 4.45
N LEU A 63 -6.43 2.54 3.17
CA LEU A 63 -7.47 1.63 2.69
C LEU A 63 -7.11 0.16 2.98
N GLN A 64 -5.86 -0.24 2.74
CA GLN A 64 -5.40 -1.60 3.02
C GLN A 64 -5.51 -1.93 4.52
N GLN A 65 -5.08 -1.02 5.38
CA GLN A 65 -5.20 -1.18 6.83
C GLN A 65 -6.67 -1.25 7.29
N GLN A 66 -7.55 -0.39 6.74
CA GLN A 66 -8.98 -0.46 7.04
C GLN A 66 -9.60 -1.80 6.64
N LYS A 67 -9.18 -2.40 5.51
CA LYS A 67 -9.63 -3.73 5.08
C LYS A 67 -9.17 -4.82 6.06
N MET A 68 -7.92 -4.76 6.52
CA MET A 68 -7.41 -5.70 7.53
C MET A 68 -8.17 -5.58 8.86
N ILE A 69 -8.40 -4.35 9.34
CA ILE A 69 -9.19 -4.09 10.56
C ILE A 69 -10.59 -4.68 10.42
N ASN A 70 -11.29 -4.41 9.32
CA ASN A 70 -12.63 -4.95 9.08
C ASN A 70 -12.64 -6.49 9.04
N GLN A 71 -11.62 -7.11 8.43
CA GLN A 71 -11.48 -8.56 8.41
C GLN A 71 -11.25 -9.15 9.80
N LEU A 72 -10.43 -8.50 10.63
CA LEU A 72 -10.18 -8.92 12.01
C LEU A 72 -11.44 -8.80 12.87
N ILE A 73 -12.17 -7.67 12.78
CA ILE A 73 -13.45 -7.47 13.47
C ILE A 73 -14.45 -8.58 13.07
N ASN A 74 -14.56 -8.87 11.77
CA ASN A 74 -15.46 -9.93 11.27
C ASN A 74 -15.07 -11.34 11.74
N LYS A 75 -13.78 -11.61 11.95
CA LYS A 75 -13.32 -12.89 12.50
C LYS A 75 -13.66 -12.99 13.98
N LEU A 76 -13.41 -11.92 14.74
CA LEU A 76 -13.70 -11.86 16.19
C LEU A 76 -15.20 -12.03 16.48
N SER A 77 -16.07 -11.39 15.69
CA SER A 77 -17.53 -11.53 15.88
C SER A 77 -18.02 -12.96 15.64
N ARG A 78 -17.44 -13.67 14.65
CA ARG A 78 -17.75 -15.09 14.38
C ARG A 78 -17.26 -16.01 15.49
N SER A 79 -16.09 -15.75 16.06
CA SER A 79 -15.51 -16.56 17.14
C SER A 79 -16.23 -16.40 18.48
N GLN A 80 -16.98 -15.32 18.69
CA GLN A 80 -17.81 -15.10 19.89
C GLN A 80 -19.22 -15.73 19.78
N SER A 81 -19.55 -16.32 18.63
CA SER A 81 -20.87 -16.94 18.36
C SER A 81 -20.88 -18.46 18.56
N VAL A 82 -19.85 -19.01 19.23
CA VAL A 82 -19.66 -20.45 19.52
C VAL A 82 -19.62 -20.66 21.02
#